data_AF-A0A3C0VAK0-F1
#
_entry.id   AF-A0A3C0VAK0-F1
#
_cell.length_a   1.000
_cell.length_b   1.000
_cell.length_c   1.000
_cell.angle_alpha   90.00
_cell.angle_beta   90.00
_cell.angle_gamma   90.00
#
_symmetry.space_group_name_H-M   'P 1'
#
loop_
_entity.id
_entity.type
_entity.pdbx_description
1 polymer ?
#
loop_
_entity_poly.entity_id
_entity_poly.type
_entity_poly.pdbx_seq_one_letter_code
_entity_poly.pdbx_strand_id
1 'polypeptide(L)'
;MTAEETAPAAPAGLVCTSNLLDVFLAWENSSDYNEIRITRGGALVATLDGAAVSFSETVSAAGTYAYEVIGAGDTGLSSAPASCSVIVSALPPVSALACAFDAYANEVRLGWTLPAGVLYDGVRVYRNGVVIAQLGGSAASYTDPAPPVASYRYQVFGVLGGQMSGAASCSVQVTALASILALVWSVDSSTGDIVLAWRNGQTYDAIAVCCGGEEIAVLDGAETQYRYSHVPYGIYEFSVQGSYGERATAVVRCEGNVGRVVWDADTVGNVTGYHVYVWAEGRTTPPEPSYTVSRVTAMPLLELLNGGVLPTTRDPANYQLALAAFDAYGNTSDLSESIAFAWQVLSTNNYE
;
A
#
# COMPACT_ATOMS: atom_id res chain seq x y z
N MET A 1 -77.90 -24.57 34.98
CA MET A 1 -76.51 -24.60 35.48
C MET A 1 -75.62 -24.33 34.29
N THR A 2 -75.22 -23.08 34.09
CA THR A 2 -74.04 -22.79 33.27
C THR A 2 -72.85 -23.20 34.14
N ALA A 3 -72.09 -24.19 33.69
CA ALA A 3 -70.81 -24.49 34.34
C ALA A 3 -69.96 -23.22 34.25
N GLU A 4 -69.48 -22.74 35.40
CA GLU A 4 -68.52 -21.64 35.44
C GLU A 4 -67.23 -22.17 34.84
N GLU A 5 -66.85 -21.61 33.71
CA GLU A 5 -65.71 -22.03 32.93
C GLU A 5 -64.45 -21.50 33.61
N THR A 6 -63.74 -22.38 34.30
CA THR A 6 -62.56 -22.00 35.08
C THR A 6 -61.32 -21.97 34.21
N ALA A 7 -60.55 -20.89 34.29
CA ALA A 7 -59.26 -20.79 33.61
C ALA A 7 -58.32 -21.95 34.02
N PRO A 8 -57.49 -22.47 33.11
CA PRO A 8 -56.57 -23.55 33.42
C PRO A 8 -55.51 -23.09 34.45
N ALA A 9 -54.95 -24.03 35.21
CA ALA A 9 -53.89 -23.72 36.17
C ALA A 9 -52.65 -23.19 35.43
N ALA A 10 -51.84 -22.37 36.10
CA ALA A 10 -50.58 -21.90 35.52
C ALA A 10 -49.55 -23.04 35.43
N PRO A 11 -48.63 -23.02 34.46
CA PRO A 11 -47.43 -23.86 34.50
C PRO A 11 -46.70 -23.71 35.84
N ALA A 12 -46.17 -24.81 36.36
CA ALA A 12 -45.48 -24.84 37.65
C ALA A 12 -43.98 -25.07 37.45
N GLY A 13 -43.19 -24.74 38.48
CA GLY A 13 -41.76 -25.07 38.51
C GLY A 13 -40.93 -24.43 37.39
N LEU A 14 -41.34 -23.26 36.86
CA LEU A 14 -40.60 -22.59 35.79
C LEU A 14 -39.18 -22.25 36.26
N VAL A 15 -38.19 -22.81 35.57
CA VAL A 15 -36.77 -22.53 35.74
C VAL A 15 -36.23 -21.94 34.45
N CYS A 16 -35.41 -20.91 34.60
CA CYS A 16 -34.76 -20.23 33.49
C CYS A 16 -33.25 -20.21 33.71
N THR A 17 -32.52 -20.74 32.74
CA THR A 17 -31.06 -20.80 32.75
C THR A 17 -30.51 -20.20 31.45
N SER A 18 -29.23 -19.87 31.46
CA SER A 18 -28.54 -19.33 30.30
C SER A 18 -27.17 -19.97 30.12
N ASN A 19 -26.73 -20.03 28.87
CA ASN A 19 -25.35 -20.29 28.50
C ASN A 19 -24.92 -19.24 27.47
N LEU A 20 -24.10 -18.28 27.89
CA LEU A 20 -23.78 -17.10 27.07
C LEU A 20 -25.07 -16.40 26.61
N LEU A 21 -25.34 -16.40 25.30
CA LEU A 21 -26.51 -15.79 24.66
C LEU A 21 -27.70 -16.74 24.53
N ASP A 22 -27.52 -18.03 24.81
CA ASP A 22 -28.62 -18.99 24.77
C ASP A 22 -29.37 -18.99 26.09
N VAL A 23 -30.69 -18.98 26.00
CA VAL A 23 -31.62 -19.05 27.13
C VAL A 23 -32.42 -20.32 27.04
N PHE A 24 -32.61 -20.99 28.18
CA PHE A 24 -33.37 -22.24 28.30
C PHE A 24 -34.43 -22.08 29.39
N LEU A 25 -35.67 -22.38 29.04
CA LEU A 25 -36.83 -22.44 29.93
C LEU A 25 -37.26 -23.90 30.07
N ALA A 26 -37.60 -24.30 31.28
CA ALA A 26 -38.23 -25.58 31.57
C ALA A 26 -39.31 -25.41 32.64
N TRP A 27 -40.44 -26.11 32.49
CA TRP A 27 -41.58 -26.02 33.40
C TRP A 27 -42.38 -27.33 33.41
N GLU A 28 -43.39 -27.40 34.29
CA GLU A 28 -44.36 -28.49 34.35
C GLU A 28 -45.76 -28.00 34.00
N ASN A 29 -46.46 -28.72 33.12
CA ASN A 29 -47.84 -28.42 32.78
C ASN A 29 -48.78 -28.89 33.91
N SER A 30 -49.56 -27.97 34.46
CA SER A 30 -50.49 -28.24 35.57
C SER A 30 -51.94 -28.41 35.11
N SER A 31 -52.17 -28.38 33.80
CA SER A 31 -53.47 -28.57 33.14
C SER A 31 -53.22 -28.99 31.69
N ASP A 32 -54.27 -29.47 31.02
CA ASP A 32 -54.25 -29.68 29.58
C ASP A 32 -54.39 -28.32 28.88
N TYR A 33 -53.40 -27.97 28.07
CA TYR A 33 -53.39 -26.75 27.26
C TYR A 33 -53.48 -27.11 25.78
N ASN A 34 -54.00 -26.20 24.96
CA ASN A 34 -53.92 -26.28 23.50
C ASN A 34 -52.64 -25.65 22.97
N GLU A 35 -52.24 -24.55 23.59
CA GLU A 35 -51.01 -23.85 23.25
C GLU A 35 -50.36 -23.27 24.50
N ILE A 36 -49.05 -23.09 24.40
CA ILE A 36 -48.26 -22.38 25.39
C ILE A 36 -47.69 -21.13 24.73
N ARG A 37 -47.97 -19.99 25.36
CA ARG A 37 -47.45 -18.68 24.93
C ARG A 37 -46.26 -18.32 25.82
N ILE A 38 -45.13 -18.02 25.18
CA ILE A 38 -43.93 -17.51 25.84
C ILE A 38 -43.85 -16.02 25.59
N THR A 39 -43.84 -15.22 26.65
CA THR A 39 -43.59 -13.78 26.56
C THR A 39 -42.23 -13.44 27.14
N ARG A 40 -41.62 -12.38 26.61
CA ARG A 40 -40.37 -11.80 27.12
C ARG A 40 -40.52 -10.29 27.19
N GLY A 41 -40.41 -9.72 28.39
CA GLY A 41 -40.67 -8.31 28.61
C GLY A 41 -42.08 -7.87 28.19
N GLY A 42 -43.07 -8.78 28.31
CA GLY A 42 -44.46 -8.55 27.94
C GLY A 42 -44.79 -8.73 26.45
N ALA A 43 -43.81 -8.97 25.58
CA ALA A 43 -44.03 -9.27 24.17
C ALA A 43 -44.04 -10.78 23.92
N LEU A 44 -44.98 -11.27 23.11
CA LEU A 44 -45.02 -12.68 22.69
C LEU A 44 -43.80 -13.00 21.81
N VAL A 45 -42.98 -13.97 22.23
CA VAL A 45 -41.79 -14.42 21.48
C VAL A 45 -41.96 -15.79 20.86
N ALA A 46 -42.84 -16.63 21.41
CA ALA A 46 -43.17 -17.92 20.82
C ALA A 46 -44.59 -18.37 21.19
N THR A 47 -45.18 -19.18 20.32
CA THR A 47 -46.38 -19.97 20.60
C THR A 47 -46.04 -21.41 20.28
N LEU A 48 -46.19 -22.28 21.27
CA LEU A 48 -45.81 -23.69 21.24
C LEU A 48 -47.07 -24.55 21.37
N ASP A 49 -46.92 -25.83 21.01
CA ASP A 49 -47.93 -26.83 21.31
C ASP A 49 -48.23 -26.90 22.81
N GLY A 50 -49.49 -27.17 23.17
CA GLY A 50 -49.95 -27.21 24.55
C GLY A 50 -49.26 -28.27 25.43
N ALA A 51 -48.66 -29.30 24.83
CA ALA A 51 -47.89 -30.31 25.53
C ALA A 51 -46.42 -29.90 25.76
N ALA A 52 -45.95 -28.76 25.24
CA ALA A 52 -44.57 -28.34 25.42
C ALA A 52 -44.22 -28.12 26.90
N VAL A 53 -42.99 -28.46 27.28
CA VAL A 53 -42.48 -28.32 28.65
C VAL A 53 -41.14 -27.60 28.71
N SER A 54 -40.65 -27.15 27.55
CA SER A 54 -39.40 -26.41 27.43
C SER A 54 -39.41 -25.48 26.22
N PHE A 55 -38.55 -24.47 26.29
CA PHE A 55 -38.30 -23.51 25.22
C PHE A 55 -36.85 -23.07 25.28
N SER A 56 -36.23 -22.82 24.13
CA SER A 56 -34.91 -22.21 24.09
C SER A 56 -34.82 -21.21 22.95
N GLU A 57 -34.05 -20.16 23.17
CA GLU A 57 -33.72 -19.18 22.13
C GLU A 57 -32.34 -18.56 22.36
N THR A 58 -31.77 -17.98 21.30
CA THR A 58 -30.56 -17.17 21.39
C THR A 58 -30.96 -15.70 21.36
N VAL A 59 -30.61 -14.95 22.41
CA VAL A 59 -30.86 -13.51 22.46
C VAL A 59 -29.74 -12.72 21.79
N SER A 60 -30.07 -11.51 21.32
CA SER A 60 -29.12 -10.68 20.57
C SER A 60 -28.12 -9.89 21.43
N ALA A 61 -28.31 -9.87 22.75
CA ALA A 61 -27.46 -9.07 23.65
C ALA A 61 -27.39 -9.67 25.05
N ALA A 62 -26.35 -9.30 25.79
CA ALA A 62 -26.28 -9.56 27.22
C ALA A 62 -27.29 -8.68 27.97
N GLY A 63 -27.81 -9.18 29.08
CA GLY A 63 -28.76 -8.44 29.89
C GLY A 63 -29.62 -9.34 30.77
N THR A 64 -30.55 -8.73 31.49
CA THR A 64 -31.56 -9.45 32.26
C THR A 64 -32.82 -9.60 31.43
N TYR A 65 -33.30 -10.83 31.29
CA TYR A 65 -34.52 -11.15 30.56
C TYR A 65 -35.55 -11.74 31.50
N ALA A 66 -36.74 -11.14 31.51
CA ALA A 66 -37.90 -11.65 32.23
C ALA A 66 -38.80 -12.40 31.26
N TYR A 67 -39.09 -13.66 31.58
CA TYR A 67 -39.96 -14.53 30.79
C TYR A 67 -41.23 -14.88 31.55
N GLU A 68 -42.31 -15.04 30.80
CA GLU A 68 -43.55 -15.61 31.29
C GLU A 68 -44.00 -16.77 30.39
N VAL A 69 -44.49 -17.84 31.01
CA VAL A 69 -45.10 -18.98 30.35
C VAL A 69 -46.58 -19.01 30.71
N ILE A 70 -47.44 -18.96 29.68
CA ILE A 70 -48.89 -18.87 29.82
C ILE A 70 -49.51 -20.02 29.05
N GLY A 71 -50.28 -20.89 29.73
CA GLY A 71 -51.05 -21.94 29.07
C GLY A 71 -52.43 -21.41 28.64
N ALA A 72 -52.88 -21.75 27.43
CA ALA A 72 -54.23 -21.43 26.96
C ALA A 72 -55.02 -22.70 26.68
N GLY A 73 -56.24 -22.80 27.23
CA GLY A 73 -57.12 -23.97 27.08
C GLY A 73 -58.19 -23.82 25.98
N ASP A 74 -58.95 -24.88 25.73
CA ASP A 74 -60.08 -24.96 24.76
C ASP A 74 -61.17 -23.90 24.94
N THR A 75 -61.22 -23.42 26.16
CA THR A 75 -62.15 -22.48 26.75
C THR A 75 -61.93 -21.03 26.28
N GLY A 76 -60.81 -20.75 25.61
CA GLY A 76 -60.39 -19.38 25.25
C GLY A 76 -59.83 -18.58 26.43
N LEU A 77 -59.91 -19.13 27.65
CA LEU A 77 -59.26 -18.58 28.84
C LEU A 77 -57.76 -18.96 28.88
N SER A 78 -56.95 -18.03 29.37
CA SER A 78 -55.51 -18.25 29.63
C SER A 78 -55.25 -18.39 31.12
N SER A 79 -54.25 -19.20 31.47
CA SER A 79 -53.76 -19.32 32.83
C SER A 79 -53.16 -18.00 33.32
N ALA A 80 -52.93 -17.89 34.63
CA ALA A 80 -51.98 -16.91 35.14
C ALA A 80 -50.55 -17.22 34.59
N PRO A 81 -49.67 -16.21 34.45
CA PRO A 81 -48.31 -16.42 33.99
C PRO A 81 -47.44 -17.09 35.07
N ALA A 82 -46.64 -18.08 34.66
CA ALA A 82 -45.47 -18.51 35.41
C ALA A 82 -44.29 -17.63 35.00
N SER A 83 -43.67 -16.92 35.94
CA SER A 83 -42.63 -15.93 35.64
C SER A 83 -41.26 -16.32 36.17
N CYS A 84 -40.21 -16.02 35.43
CA CYS A 84 -38.82 -16.13 35.87
C CYS A 84 -37.98 -14.95 35.37
N SER A 85 -36.75 -14.81 35.85
CA SER A 85 -35.76 -13.91 35.27
C SER A 85 -34.42 -14.60 35.15
N VAL A 86 -33.72 -14.35 34.05
CA VAL A 86 -32.39 -14.91 33.76
C VAL A 86 -31.43 -13.80 33.35
N ILE A 87 -30.18 -13.89 33.80
CA ILE A 87 -29.10 -13.00 33.39
C ILE A 87 -28.31 -13.71 32.28
N VAL A 88 -28.22 -13.05 31.13
CA VAL A 88 -27.50 -13.51 29.94
C VAL A 88 -26.17 -12.78 29.87
N SER A 89 -25.09 -13.52 29.64
CA SER A 89 -23.74 -12.95 29.55
C SER A 89 -23.33 -12.71 28.11
N ALA A 90 -22.51 -11.67 27.87
CA ALA A 90 -21.96 -11.41 26.54
C ALA A 90 -21.00 -12.53 26.11
N LEU A 91 -20.84 -12.70 24.80
CA LEU A 91 -19.77 -13.56 24.28
C LEU A 91 -18.42 -12.99 24.74
N PRO A 92 -17.56 -13.79 25.40
CA PRO A 92 -16.22 -13.33 25.74
C PRO A 92 -15.49 -12.95 24.46
N PRO A 93 -14.66 -11.89 24.45
CA PRO A 93 -13.84 -11.56 23.29
C PRO A 93 -12.63 -12.50 23.15
N VAL A 94 -12.02 -12.52 21.97
CA VAL A 94 -10.63 -13.01 21.86
C VAL A 94 -9.72 -12.12 22.72
N SER A 95 -8.61 -12.67 23.19
CA SER A 95 -7.66 -11.95 24.03
C SER A 95 -6.26 -11.93 23.42
N ALA A 96 -5.34 -11.17 24.01
CA ALA A 96 -3.94 -11.08 23.58
C ALA A 96 -3.76 -10.78 22.07
N LEU A 97 -4.65 -9.96 21.49
CA LEU A 97 -4.51 -9.55 20.10
C LEU A 97 -3.23 -8.71 19.94
N ALA A 98 -2.28 -9.23 19.19
CA ALA A 98 -1.09 -8.52 18.75
C ALA A 98 -1.14 -8.36 17.23
N CYS A 99 -0.68 -7.21 16.74
CA CYS A 99 -0.37 -7.01 15.33
C CYS A 99 1.06 -6.49 15.18
N ALA A 100 1.77 -7.05 14.20
CA ALA A 100 3.11 -6.65 13.85
C ALA A 100 3.22 -6.50 12.34
N PHE A 101 3.83 -5.40 11.90
CA PHE A 101 4.15 -5.17 10.49
C PHE A 101 5.49 -5.82 10.18
N ASP A 102 5.50 -6.74 9.21
CA ASP A 102 6.70 -7.31 8.62
C ASP A 102 7.05 -6.48 7.38
N ALA A 103 8.08 -5.65 7.52
CA ALA A 103 8.51 -4.76 6.45
C ALA A 103 9.16 -5.51 5.27
N TYR A 104 9.63 -6.74 5.45
CA TYR A 104 10.26 -7.53 4.38
C TYR A 104 9.19 -8.26 3.56
N ALA A 105 8.30 -8.99 4.23
CA ALA A 105 7.19 -9.70 3.60
C ALA A 105 6.03 -8.78 3.18
N ASN A 106 6.09 -7.49 3.51
CA ASN A 106 5.06 -6.49 3.22
C ASN A 106 3.67 -6.89 3.73
N GLU A 107 3.57 -7.35 4.97
CA GLU A 107 2.32 -7.86 5.53
C GLU A 107 2.17 -7.47 7.00
N VAL A 108 0.93 -7.42 7.49
CA VAL A 108 0.67 -7.31 8.93
C VAL A 108 0.20 -8.67 9.43
N ARG A 109 0.96 -9.24 10.37
CA ARG A 109 0.59 -10.48 11.06
C ARG A 109 -0.19 -10.17 12.31
N LEU A 110 -1.36 -10.77 12.43
CA LEU A 110 -2.23 -10.71 13.59
C LEU A 110 -2.22 -12.07 14.29
N GLY A 111 -2.13 -12.06 15.61
CA GLY A 111 -2.28 -13.25 16.46
C GLY A 111 -3.09 -12.93 17.70
N TRP A 112 -3.93 -13.87 18.12
CA TRP A 112 -4.80 -13.73 19.29
C TRP A 112 -5.03 -15.09 19.98
N THR A 113 -5.62 -15.05 21.18
CA THR A 113 -5.99 -16.23 21.96
C THR A 113 -7.51 -16.35 22.03
N LEU A 114 -8.03 -17.53 21.69
CA LEU A 114 -9.44 -17.86 21.84
C LEU A 114 -9.78 -18.09 23.33
N PRO A 115 -10.96 -17.66 23.80
CA PRO A 115 -11.38 -17.92 25.18
C PRO A 115 -11.60 -19.42 25.43
N ALA A 116 -11.16 -19.91 26.59
CA ALA A 116 -11.33 -21.30 26.98
C ALA A 116 -12.82 -21.65 27.16
N GLY A 117 -13.23 -22.82 26.68
CA GLY A 117 -14.60 -23.32 26.83
C GLY A 117 -15.64 -22.69 25.90
N VAL A 118 -15.24 -21.80 24.99
CA VAL A 118 -16.11 -21.23 23.97
C VAL A 118 -15.68 -21.70 22.58
N LEU A 119 -16.62 -22.25 21.83
CA LEU A 119 -16.43 -22.64 20.44
C LEU A 119 -17.19 -21.66 19.57
N TYR A 120 -16.47 -20.71 18.96
CA TYR A 120 -17.09 -19.83 17.97
C TYR A 120 -17.42 -20.61 16.69
N ASP A 121 -18.41 -20.13 15.95
CA ASP A 121 -18.68 -20.56 14.58
C ASP A 121 -17.72 -19.87 13.59
N GLY A 122 -17.28 -18.66 13.94
CA GLY A 122 -16.38 -17.87 13.10
C GLY A 122 -15.61 -16.80 13.85
N VAL A 123 -14.63 -16.20 13.16
CA VAL A 123 -13.90 -15.01 13.62
C VAL A 123 -13.97 -13.96 12.52
N ARG A 124 -14.23 -12.70 12.89
CA ARG A 124 -14.22 -11.56 11.97
C ARG A 124 -13.06 -10.64 12.28
N VAL A 125 -12.29 -10.29 11.25
CA VAL A 125 -11.18 -9.34 11.33
C VAL A 125 -11.57 -8.07 10.59
N TYR A 126 -11.40 -6.94 11.27
CA TYR A 126 -11.65 -5.61 10.75
C TYR A 126 -10.35 -4.81 10.72
N ARG A 127 -10.19 -3.97 9.69
CA ARG A 127 -9.16 -2.94 9.58
C ARG A 127 -9.86 -1.60 9.39
N ASN A 128 -9.64 -0.68 10.34
CA ASN A 128 -10.28 0.64 10.35
C ASN A 128 -11.81 0.59 10.18
N GLY A 129 -12.47 -0.38 10.82
CA GLY A 129 -13.93 -0.54 10.75
C GLY A 129 -14.47 -1.27 9.52
N VAL A 130 -13.61 -1.68 8.58
CA VAL A 130 -13.99 -2.48 7.40
C VAL A 130 -13.61 -3.95 7.62
N VAL A 131 -14.53 -4.88 7.34
CA VAL A 131 -14.23 -6.33 7.37
C VAL A 131 -13.21 -6.66 6.28
N ILE A 132 -12.10 -7.29 6.65
CA ILE A 132 -11.09 -7.78 5.71
C ILE A 132 -10.96 -9.30 5.70
N ALA A 133 -11.48 -9.98 6.73
CA ALA A 133 -11.52 -11.44 6.76
C ALA A 133 -12.69 -11.98 7.58
N GLN A 134 -13.20 -13.13 7.13
CA GLN A 134 -14.11 -14.00 7.85
C GLN A 134 -13.47 -15.39 7.90
N LEU A 135 -13.18 -15.86 9.10
CA LEU A 135 -12.39 -17.07 9.34
C LEU A 135 -13.23 -18.10 10.09
N GLY A 136 -12.78 -19.36 10.10
CA GLY A 136 -13.37 -20.39 10.95
C GLY A 136 -13.18 -20.09 12.43
N GLY A 137 -14.09 -20.58 13.29
CA GLY A 137 -14.11 -20.26 14.71
C GLY A 137 -12.89 -20.70 15.53
N SER A 138 -12.07 -21.60 14.99
CA SER A 138 -10.80 -22.02 15.60
C SER A 138 -9.59 -21.20 15.16
N ALA A 139 -9.77 -20.20 14.28
CA ALA A 139 -8.67 -19.37 13.82
C ALA A 139 -8.11 -18.51 14.96
N ALA A 140 -6.78 -18.56 15.14
CA ALA A 140 -6.05 -17.81 16.16
C ALA A 140 -5.08 -16.77 15.56
N SER A 141 -5.05 -16.65 14.24
CA SER A 141 -4.18 -15.72 13.53
C SER A 141 -4.77 -15.36 12.16
N TYR A 142 -4.27 -14.25 11.62
CA TYR A 142 -4.56 -13.79 10.26
C TYR A 142 -3.39 -12.95 9.74
N THR A 143 -3.16 -12.98 8.44
CA THR A 143 -2.17 -12.16 7.76
C THR A 143 -2.89 -11.24 6.78
N ASP A 144 -2.69 -9.93 6.93
CA ASP A 144 -3.15 -8.91 5.99
C ASP A 144 -2.01 -8.59 5.01
N PRO A 145 -2.08 -9.05 3.74
CA PRO A 145 -1.01 -8.89 2.77
C PRO A 145 -1.02 -7.51 2.11
N ALA A 146 0.17 -6.98 1.84
CA ALA A 146 0.41 -5.72 1.15
C ALA A 146 -0.47 -4.54 1.58
N PRO A 147 -0.66 -4.28 2.90
CA PRO A 147 -1.43 -3.12 3.33
C PRO A 147 -0.72 -1.82 2.89
N PRO A 148 -1.45 -0.82 2.39
CA PRO A 148 -0.86 0.48 2.05
C PRO A 148 -0.14 1.16 3.23
N VAL A 149 0.74 2.12 2.95
CA VAL A 149 1.41 2.92 3.99
C VAL A 149 0.38 3.77 4.73
N ALA A 150 0.10 3.41 5.99
CA ALA A 150 -0.82 4.13 6.87
C ALA A 150 -0.71 3.63 8.32
N SER A 151 -1.39 4.33 9.23
CA SER A 151 -1.75 3.83 10.55
C SER A 151 -2.99 2.93 10.46
N TYR A 152 -2.93 1.72 11.01
CA TYR A 152 -4.08 0.83 11.05
C TYR A 152 -4.46 0.48 12.48
N ARG A 153 -5.78 0.47 12.73
CA ARG A 153 -6.40 -0.18 13.89
C ARG A 153 -7.07 -1.46 13.42
N TYR A 154 -6.57 -2.59 13.91
CA TYR A 154 -7.20 -3.89 13.70
C TYR A 154 -8.13 -4.21 14.86
N GLN A 155 -9.24 -4.86 14.53
CA GLN A 155 -10.19 -5.38 15.51
C GLN A 155 -10.57 -6.81 15.17
N VAL A 156 -10.60 -7.68 16.17
CA VAL A 156 -10.97 -9.09 16.01
C VAL A 156 -12.14 -9.41 16.93
N PHE A 157 -13.13 -10.11 16.38
CA PHE A 157 -14.36 -10.52 17.03
C PHE A 157 -14.56 -12.01 16.88
N GLY A 158 -14.94 -12.70 17.96
CA GLY A 158 -15.52 -14.03 17.86
C GLY A 158 -16.99 -13.94 17.45
N VAL A 159 -17.46 -14.93 16.69
CA VAL A 159 -18.84 -15.01 16.20
C VAL A 159 -19.47 -16.33 16.64
N LEU A 160 -20.62 -16.27 17.30
CA LEU A 160 -21.41 -17.44 17.71
C LEU A 160 -22.89 -17.15 17.47
N GLY A 161 -23.60 -18.03 16.75
CA GLY A 161 -25.03 -17.85 16.46
C GLY A 161 -25.33 -16.54 15.71
N GLY A 162 -24.39 -16.07 14.88
CA GLY A 162 -24.48 -14.80 14.17
C GLY A 162 -24.20 -13.54 15.02
N GLN A 163 -24.05 -13.69 16.34
CA GLN A 163 -23.71 -12.59 17.26
C GLN A 163 -22.20 -12.42 17.40
N MET A 164 -21.74 -11.21 17.69
CA MET A 164 -20.31 -10.89 17.85
C MET A 164 -19.96 -10.65 19.32
N SER A 165 -18.76 -11.06 19.71
CA SER A 165 -18.17 -10.70 21.00
C SER A 165 -17.85 -9.21 21.09
N GLY A 166 -17.30 -8.78 22.24
CA GLY A 166 -16.53 -7.54 22.28
C GLY A 166 -15.33 -7.58 21.32
N ALA A 167 -14.80 -6.40 20.95
CA ALA A 167 -13.63 -6.30 20.09
C ALA A 167 -12.32 -6.44 20.90
N ALA A 168 -11.41 -7.31 20.48
CA ALA A 168 -10.00 -7.10 20.76
C ALA A 168 -9.44 -6.10 19.75
N SER A 169 -8.56 -5.18 20.18
CA SER A 169 -7.98 -4.17 19.29
C SER A 169 -6.46 -4.14 19.41
N CYS A 170 -5.78 -3.89 18.31
CA CYS A 170 -4.37 -3.52 18.28
C CYS A 170 -4.16 -2.47 17.19
N SER A 171 -3.07 -1.70 17.30
CA SER A 171 -2.71 -0.69 16.31
C SER A 171 -1.28 -0.91 15.82
N VAL A 172 -1.06 -0.69 14.53
CA VAL A 172 0.26 -0.83 13.90
C VAL A 172 0.47 0.28 12.88
N GLN A 173 1.73 0.66 12.68
CA GLN A 173 2.14 1.58 11.64
C GLN A 173 2.77 0.80 10.49
N VAL A 174 2.20 0.92 9.29
CA VAL A 174 2.82 0.45 8.07
C VAL A 174 3.60 1.64 7.49
N THR A 175 4.93 1.59 7.61
CA THR A 175 5.82 2.67 7.19
C THR A 175 6.41 2.39 5.83
N ALA A 176 6.63 3.41 5.00
CA ALA A 176 7.40 3.28 3.77
C ALA A 176 8.86 2.86 4.05
N LEU A 177 9.52 2.27 3.05
CA LEU A 177 10.97 2.03 3.10
C LEU A 177 11.73 3.36 3.17
N ALA A 178 12.83 3.40 3.94
CA ALA A 178 13.70 4.57 3.95
C ALA A 178 14.30 4.77 2.54
N SER A 179 14.19 5.98 2.00
CA SER A 179 14.55 6.27 0.61
C SER A 179 16.06 6.35 0.39
N ILE A 180 16.50 6.15 -0.85
CA ILE A 180 17.82 6.58 -1.30
C ILE A 180 17.84 8.12 -1.30
N LEU A 181 18.97 8.72 -0.93
CA LEU A 181 19.12 10.15 -0.74
C LEU A 181 20.32 10.69 -1.50
N ALA A 182 20.25 11.97 -1.87
CA ALA A 182 21.37 12.73 -2.43
C ALA A 182 22.02 12.02 -3.64
N LEU A 183 21.20 11.51 -4.57
CA LEU A 183 21.72 11.02 -5.85
C LEU A 183 22.36 12.18 -6.60
N VAL A 184 23.67 12.09 -6.78
CA VAL A 184 24.48 13.03 -7.54
C VAL A 184 25.21 12.27 -8.64
N TRP A 185 25.68 13.02 -9.62
CA TRP A 185 26.49 12.50 -10.70
C TRP A 185 27.75 13.36 -10.86
N SER A 186 28.77 12.77 -11.46
CA SER A 186 30.01 13.44 -11.85
C SER A 186 30.61 12.74 -13.07
N VAL A 187 31.63 13.33 -13.67
CA VAL A 187 32.39 12.72 -14.78
C VAL A 187 33.77 12.39 -14.29
N ASP A 188 34.19 11.14 -14.48
CA ASP A 188 35.58 10.75 -14.25
C ASP A 188 36.47 11.39 -15.32
N SER A 189 37.42 12.23 -14.91
CA SER A 189 38.26 12.97 -15.84
C SER A 189 39.24 12.10 -16.63
N SER A 190 39.51 10.88 -16.15
CA SER A 190 40.45 9.95 -16.79
C SER A 190 39.78 9.06 -17.85
N THR A 191 38.54 8.64 -17.60
CA THR A 191 37.81 7.73 -18.50
C THR A 191 36.69 8.41 -19.27
N GLY A 192 36.17 9.54 -18.78
CA GLY A 192 34.96 10.17 -19.30
C GLY A 192 33.65 9.55 -18.79
N ASP A 193 33.71 8.47 -17.98
CA ASP A 193 32.52 7.80 -17.49
C ASP A 193 31.69 8.69 -16.56
N ILE A 194 30.38 8.44 -16.54
CA ILE A 194 29.49 9.02 -15.55
C ILE A 194 29.60 8.22 -14.25
N VAL A 195 29.90 8.88 -13.14
CA VAL A 195 29.92 8.30 -11.81
C VAL A 195 28.73 8.81 -11.02
N LEU A 196 27.80 7.91 -10.72
CA LEU A 196 26.68 8.15 -9.82
C LEU A 196 27.10 7.83 -8.39
N ALA A 197 26.68 8.67 -7.44
CA ALA A 197 26.87 8.45 -6.02
C ALA A 197 25.62 8.85 -5.23
N TRP A 198 25.31 8.11 -4.18
CA TRP A 198 24.13 8.35 -3.33
C TRP A 198 24.37 7.90 -1.89
N ARG A 199 23.37 8.12 -1.02
CA ARG A 199 23.35 7.61 0.35
C ARG A 199 22.13 6.73 0.56
N ASN A 200 22.34 5.54 1.11
CA ASN A 200 21.25 4.62 1.42
C ASN A 200 20.56 5.04 2.73
N GLY A 201 19.23 5.10 2.72
CA GLY A 201 18.43 5.39 3.92
C GLY A 201 18.32 4.21 4.88
N GLN A 202 18.57 3.00 4.38
CA GLN A 202 18.60 1.73 5.12
C GLN A 202 19.41 0.70 4.31
N THR A 203 19.58 -0.51 4.83
CA THR A 203 20.07 -1.65 4.03
C THR A 203 18.97 -2.19 3.13
N TYR A 204 19.27 -2.35 1.85
CA TYR A 204 18.39 -2.95 0.85
C TYR A 204 18.83 -4.39 0.54
N ASP A 205 17.99 -5.14 -0.17
CA ASP A 205 18.41 -6.41 -0.79
C ASP A 205 19.17 -6.13 -2.09
N ALA A 206 18.66 -5.18 -2.89
CA ALA A 206 19.28 -4.74 -4.13
C ALA A 206 18.99 -3.26 -4.41
N ILE A 207 19.78 -2.67 -5.31
CA ILE A 207 19.54 -1.34 -5.88
C ILE A 207 19.50 -1.46 -7.40
N ALA A 208 18.33 -1.17 -7.98
CA ALA A 208 18.18 -1.06 -9.43
C ALA A 208 18.66 0.32 -9.88
N VAL A 209 19.46 0.36 -10.95
CA VAL A 209 19.89 1.57 -11.64
C VAL A 209 19.31 1.54 -13.05
N CYS A 210 18.58 2.60 -13.40
CA CYS A 210 18.02 2.77 -14.73
C CYS A 210 18.62 3.98 -15.43
N CYS A 211 18.68 3.93 -16.76
CA CYS A 211 19.04 5.05 -17.63
C CYS A 211 18.01 5.19 -18.75
N GLY A 212 17.46 6.39 -18.96
CA GLY A 212 16.44 6.62 -19.99
C GLY A 212 15.16 5.77 -19.81
N GLY A 213 14.89 5.32 -18.59
CA GLY A 213 13.75 4.45 -18.25
C GLY A 213 14.03 2.94 -18.31
N GLU A 214 15.20 2.52 -18.78
CA GLU A 214 15.58 1.10 -18.87
C GLU A 214 16.53 0.71 -17.74
N GLU A 215 16.31 -0.46 -17.12
CA GLU A 215 17.22 -1.00 -16.10
C GLU A 215 18.55 -1.40 -16.76
N ILE A 216 19.64 -0.80 -16.30
CA ILE A 216 21.00 -1.05 -16.80
C ILE A 216 21.87 -1.83 -15.81
N ALA A 217 21.47 -1.87 -14.53
CA ALA A 217 22.16 -2.65 -13.52
C ALA A 217 21.27 -2.95 -12.31
N VAL A 218 21.53 -4.09 -11.67
CA VAL A 218 21.06 -4.44 -10.33
C VAL A 218 22.27 -4.66 -9.45
N LEU A 219 22.40 -3.83 -8.42
CA LEU A 219 23.53 -3.81 -7.51
C LEU A 219 23.18 -4.48 -6.18
N ASP A 220 24.20 -4.85 -5.41
CA ASP A 220 24.02 -5.22 -4.01
C ASP A 220 23.39 -4.05 -3.22
N GLY A 221 22.52 -4.36 -2.26
CA GLY A 221 21.77 -3.37 -1.52
C GLY A 221 22.58 -2.45 -0.60
N ALA A 222 23.88 -2.74 -0.39
CA ALA A 222 24.80 -1.87 0.33
C ALA A 222 25.57 -0.90 -0.58
N GLU A 223 25.48 -1.04 -1.91
CA GLU A 223 26.20 -0.17 -2.84
C GLU A 223 25.75 1.28 -2.73
N THR A 224 26.70 2.19 -2.94
CA THR A 224 26.50 3.65 -2.81
C THR A 224 26.98 4.43 -4.04
N GLN A 225 27.45 3.71 -5.06
CA GLN A 225 27.98 4.28 -6.28
C GLN A 225 27.78 3.35 -7.46
N TYR A 226 27.70 3.92 -8.67
CA TYR A 226 27.68 3.18 -9.92
C TYR A 226 28.43 3.96 -11.00
N ARG A 227 29.18 3.24 -11.84
CA ARG A 227 29.91 3.81 -12.96
C ARG A 227 29.24 3.38 -14.25
N TYR A 228 28.87 4.36 -15.06
CA TYR A 228 28.27 4.17 -16.37
C TYR A 228 29.21 4.63 -17.47
N SER A 229 29.70 3.68 -18.25
CA SER A 229 30.41 3.97 -19.49
C SER A 229 29.40 4.25 -20.60
N HIS A 230 29.53 5.41 -21.23
CA HIS A 230 28.56 5.91 -22.19
C HIS A 230 29.14 5.86 -23.61
N VAL A 231 28.29 5.47 -24.56
CA VAL A 231 28.48 5.69 -25.99
C VAL A 231 27.07 5.87 -26.55
N PRO A 232 26.72 7.00 -27.20
CA PRO A 232 27.51 8.18 -27.59
C PRO A 232 27.78 9.21 -26.46
N TYR A 233 28.12 10.48 -26.77
CA TYR A 233 27.98 11.60 -25.83
C TYR A 233 26.52 12.04 -25.74
N GLY A 234 26.16 12.81 -24.71
CA GLY A 234 24.76 13.17 -24.55
C GLY A 234 24.35 13.60 -23.16
N ILE A 235 23.03 13.64 -23.00
CA ILE A 235 22.35 13.76 -21.72
C ILE A 235 21.71 12.41 -21.36
N TYR A 236 21.87 12.01 -20.11
CA TYR A 236 21.43 10.73 -19.58
C TYR A 236 20.67 10.97 -18.28
N GLU A 237 19.37 10.72 -18.30
CA GLU A 237 18.55 10.66 -17.10
C GLU A 237 18.75 9.32 -16.42
N PHE A 238 19.24 9.35 -15.19
CA PHE A 238 19.41 8.17 -14.35
C PHE A 238 18.34 8.13 -13.26
N SER A 239 17.98 6.92 -12.87
CA SER A 239 17.21 6.70 -11.66
C SER A 239 17.73 5.54 -10.84
N VAL A 240 17.64 5.65 -9.52
CA VAL A 240 17.96 4.57 -8.59
C VAL A 240 16.76 4.24 -7.71
N GLN A 241 16.57 2.95 -7.43
CA GLN A 241 15.51 2.45 -6.58
C GLN A 241 16.00 1.26 -5.76
N GLY A 242 15.86 1.32 -4.44
CA GLY A 242 16.20 0.21 -3.55
C GLY A 242 15.02 -0.74 -3.37
N SER A 243 15.28 -2.04 -3.26
CA SER A 243 14.29 -3.07 -2.93
C SER A 243 14.56 -3.71 -1.57
N TYR A 244 13.51 -4.12 -0.86
CA TYR A 244 13.60 -4.87 0.38
C TYR A 244 12.40 -5.83 0.47
N GLY A 245 12.67 -7.12 0.28
CA GLY A 245 11.63 -8.12 0.02
C GLY A 245 10.76 -7.72 -1.18
N GLU A 246 9.44 -7.72 -1.02
CA GLU A 246 8.49 -7.39 -2.09
C GLU A 246 8.28 -5.88 -2.29
N ARG A 247 9.04 -5.04 -1.58
CA ARG A 247 8.83 -3.59 -1.52
C ARG A 247 9.96 -2.86 -2.21
N ALA A 248 9.65 -1.66 -2.69
CA ALA A 248 10.62 -0.77 -3.29
C ALA A 248 10.55 0.64 -2.66
N THR A 249 11.67 1.35 -2.66
CA THR A 249 11.71 2.76 -2.28
C THR A 249 11.02 3.62 -3.33
N ALA A 250 10.78 4.90 -3.02
CA ALA A 250 10.56 5.88 -4.07
C ALA A 250 11.77 5.92 -5.03
N VAL A 251 11.49 6.20 -6.30
CA VAL A 251 12.52 6.36 -7.34
C VAL A 251 13.18 7.73 -7.19
N VAL A 252 14.51 7.77 -7.14
CA VAL A 252 15.30 9.01 -7.11
C VAL A 252 15.96 9.19 -8.46
N ARG A 253 15.93 10.42 -9.01
CA ARG A 253 16.46 10.72 -10.35
C ARG A 253 17.55 11.77 -10.32
N CYS A 254 18.46 11.70 -11.27
CA CYS A 254 19.40 12.76 -11.61
C CYS A 254 19.65 12.76 -13.13
N GLU A 255 20.23 13.83 -13.65
CA GLU A 255 20.56 13.95 -15.07
C GLU A 255 22.05 14.22 -15.22
N GLY A 256 22.77 13.31 -15.87
CA GLY A 256 24.18 13.48 -16.20
C GLY A 256 24.37 13.93 -17.64
N ASN A 257 25.27 14.89 -17.87
CA ASN A 257 25.63 15.35 -19.20
C ASN A 257 27.13 15.13 -19.49
N VAL A 258 27.43 14.59 -20.66
CA VAL A 258 28.79 14.24 -21.08
C VAL A 258 29.09 14.76 -22.47
N GLY A 259 30.37 15.05 -22.71
CA GLY A 259 30.87 15.63 -23.95
C GLY A 259 31.31 17.08 -23.76
N ARG A 260 32.56 17.33 -24.14
CA ARG A 260 33.17 18.66 -24.17
C ARG A 260 34.14 18.71 -25.33
N VAL A 261 34.02 19.74 -26.14
CA VAL A 261 34.99 20.06 -27.18
C VAL A 261 36.13 20.81 -26.51
N VAL A 262 37.37 20.46 -26.82
CA VAL A 262 38.58 21.15 -26.35
C VAL A 262 39.45 21.43 -27.55
N TRP A 263 40.04 22.63 -27.60
CA TRP A 263 40.93 23.05 -28.68
C TRP A 263 42.07 23.90 -28.13
N ASP A 264 43.17 23.96 -28.86
CA ASP A 264 44.30 24.81 -28.52
C ASP A 264 43.96 26.28 -28.79
N ALA A 265 44.46 27.16 -27.92
CA ALA A 265 44.28 28.59 -28.13
C ALA A 265 45.07 29.06 -29.36
N ASP A 266 44.47 29.94 -30.16
CA ASP A 266 45.20 30.61 -31.23
C ASP A 266 46.38 31.40 -30.70
N THR A 267 47.52 31.22 -31.37
CA THR A 267 48.78 31.89 -31.06
C THR A 267 48.83 33.33 -31.57
N VAL A 268 47.87 33.73 -32.42
CA VAL A 268 47.79 35.07 -33.02
C VAL A 268 46.94 36.00 -32.13
N GLY A 269 47.52 37.15 -31.77
CA GLY A 269 47.15 37.93 -30.57
C GLY A 269 45.81 38.67 -30.52
N ASN A 270 44.89 38.50 -31.48
CA ASN A 270 43.68 39.34 -31.59
C ASN A 270 42.34 38.57 -31.58
N VAL A 271 42.32 37.28 -31.19
CA VAL A 271 41.09 36.48 -31.14
C VAL A 271 40.15 36.96 -30.03
N THR A 272 38.91 37.26 -30.41
CA THR A 272 37.81 37.67 -29.53
C THR A 272 36.91 36.49 -29.13
N GLY A 273 36.80 35.49 -30.00
CA GLY A 273 36.04 34.27 -29.73
C GLY A 273 36.12 33.28 -30.89
N TYR A 274 35.23 32.28 -30.83
CA TYR A 274 35.16 31.22 -31.84
C TYR A 274 33.74 31.03 -32.34
N HIS A 275 33.61 30.94 -33.67
CA HIS A 275 32.44 30.46 -34.36
C HIS A 275 32.47 28.94 -34.43
N VAL A 276 31.38 28.30 -34.01
CA VAL A 276 31.23 26.84 -33.98
C VAL A 276 30.27 26.44 -35.09
N TYR A 277 30.73 25.54 -35.96
CA TYR A 277 29.94 24.98 -37.05
C TYR A 277 29.66 23.53 -36.76
N VAL A 278 28.38 23.14 -36.76
CA VAL A 278 27.93 21.77 -36.49
C VAL A 278 26.99 21.32 -37.60
N TRP A 279 27.21 20.11 -38.13
CA TRP A 279 26.33 19.52 -39.13
C TRP A 279 26.22 18.01 -38.95
N ALA A 280 25.09 17.44 -39.35
CA ALA A 280 24.90 16.00 -39.34
C ALA A 280 25.86 15.31 -40.33
N GLU A 281 26.30 14.11 -40.00
CA GLU A 281 27.17 13.30 -40.86
C GLU A 281 26.56 13.13 -42.26
N GLY A 282 27.40 13.27 -43.30
CA GLY A 282 26.97 13.23 -44.70
C GLY A 282 26.32 14.52 -45.23
N ARG A 283 26.14 15.55 -44.40
CA ARG A 283 25.79 16.91 -44.84
C ARG A 283 27.04 17.76 -45.07
N THR A 284 26.86 18.88 -45.78
CA THR A 284 27.90 19.90 -45.94
C THR A 284 27.91 20.86 -44.76
N THR A 285 29.07 21.47 -44.51
CA THR A 285 29.23 22.51 -43.49
C THR A 285 28.21 23.63 -43.71
N PRO A 286 27.56 24.16 -42.64
CA PRO A 286 26.61 25.25 -42.76
C PRO A 286 27.30 26.54 -43.23
N PRO A 287 26.59 27.41 -43.97
CA PRO A 287 27.15 28.68 -44.46
C PRO A 287 27.29 29.74 -43.35
N GLU A 288 26.58 29.58 -42.24
CA GLU A 288 26.62 30.46 -41.06
C GLU A 288 26.97 29.65 -39.82
N PRO A 289 27.60 30.26 -38.80
CA PRO A 289 27.96 29.56 -37.57
C PRO A 289 26.70 29.07 -36.83
N SER A 290 26.75 27.82 -36.38
CA SER A 290 25.68 27.21 -35.59
C SER A 290 25.62 27.80 -34.17
N TYR A 291 26.79 28.15 -33.62
CA TYR A 291 26.92 28.74 -32.30
C TYR A 291 28.16 29.64 -32.24
N THR A 292 28.24 30.53 -31.25
CA THR A 292 29.42 31.41 -31.07
C THR A 292 29.76 31.50 -29.60
N VAL A 293 31.04 31.33 -29.28
CA VAL A 293 31.57 31.43 -27.92
C VAL A 293 32.58 32.57 -27.81
N SER A 294 32.74 33.09 -26.60
CA SER A 294 33.85 34.00 -26.28
C SER A 294 35.19 33.28 -26.34
N ARG A 295 36.29 33.96 -26.01
CA ARG A 295 37.64 33.39 -26.02
C ARG A 295 37.83 32.33 -24.91
N VAL A 296 37.34 31.13 -25.17
CA VAL A 296 37.52 29.91 -24.38
C VAL A 296 38.32 28.87 -25.17
N THR A 297 38.84 27.85 -24.52
CA THR A 297 39.53 26.71 -25.16
C THR A 297 38.78 25.39 -24.96
N ALA A 298 37.61 25.45 -24.34
CA ALA A 298 36.75 24.30 -24.17
C ALA A 298 35.29 24.75 -24.06
N MET A 299 34.38 23.91 -24.55
CA MET A 299 32.94 24.15 -24.52
C MET A 299 32.19 22.82 -24.31
N PRO A 300 31.32 22.71 -23.29
CA PRO A 300 30.44 21.55 -23.12
C PRO A 300 29.48 21.41 -24.30
N LEU A 301 29.22 20.19 -24.76
CA LEU A 301 28.21 19.95 -25.80
C LEU A 301 26.79 20.33 -25.36
N LEU A 302 26.55 20.41 -24.04
CA LEU A 302 25.30 20.92 -23.47
C LEU A 302 24.98 22.36 -23.93
N GLU A 303 25.99 23.20 -24.18
CA GLU A 303 25.74 24.55 -24.69
C GLU A 303 25.13 24.53 -26.10
N LEU A 304 25.54 23.57 -26.94
CA LEU A 304 24.99 23.39 -28.28
C LEU A 304 23.55 22.88 -28.24
N LEU A 305 23.20 22.02 -27.28
CA LEU A 305 21.80 21.64 -27.05
C LEU A 305 20.97 22.86 -26.62
N ASN A 306 21.44 23.62 -25.63
CA ASN A 306 20.73 24.79 -25.11
C ASN A 306 20.58 25.89 -26.18
N GLY A 307 21.55 25.99 -27.10
CA GLY A 307 21.50 26.87 -28.26
C GLY A 307 20.61 26.37 -29.41
N GLY A 308 19.97 25.20 -29.28
CA GLY A 308 19.12 24.60 -30.30
C GLY A 308 19.87 23.99 -31.49
N VAL A 309 21.19 23.79 -31.37
CA VAL A 309 22.04 23.22 -32.42
C VAL A 309 21.99 21.69 -32.41
N LEU A 310 22.05 21.08 -31.23
CA LEU A 310 21.90 19.64 -31.07
C LEU A 310 20.46 19.29 -30.73
N PRO A 311 19.93 18.14 -31.19
CA PRO A 311 18.56 17.76 -30.90
C PRO A 311 18.43 17.01 -29.56
N THR A 312 17.19 16.85 -29.11
CA THR A 312 16.80 16.05 -27.95
C THR A 312 16.42 14.60 -28.32
N THR A 313 16.91 14.08 -29.44
CA THR A 313 16.54 12.74 -29.92
C THR A 313 17.09 11.63 -29.04
N ARG A 314 16.26 10.61 -28.79
CA ARG A 314 16.67 9.39 -28.07
C ARG A 314 17.66 8.57 -28.88
N ASP A 315 17.44 8.45 -30.18
CA ASP A 315 18.34 7.71 -31.06
C ASP A 315 19.66 8.45 -31.29
N PRO A 316 20.80 7.74 -31.24
CA PRO A 316 22.10 8.33 -31.47
C PRO A 316 22.26 8.79 -32.91
N ALA A 317 22.74 10.03 -33.08
CA ALA A 317 23.06 10.60 -34.38
C ALA A 317 24.51 11.11 -34.43
N ASN A 318 25.14 10.98 -35.60
CA ASN A 318 26.52 11.42 -35.82
C ASN A 318 26.56 12.85 -36.38
N TYR A 319 27.49 13.63 -35.87
CA TYR A 319 27.72 15.03 -36.22
C TYR A 319 29.20 15.26 -36.48
N GLN A 320 29.46 16.33 -37.21
CA GLN A 320 30.78 16.90 -37.42
C GLN A 320 30.80 18.30 -36.80
N LEU A 321 31.95 18.68 -36.23
CA LEU A 321 32.18 19.99 -35.64
C LEU A 321 33.49 20.58 -36.12
N ALA A 322 33.47 21.85 -36.51
CA ALA A 322 34.66 22.64 -36.83
C ALA A 322 34.56 24.04 -36.21
N LEU A 323 35.71 24.68 -36.05
CA LEU A 323 35.85 25.99 -35.41
C LEU A 323 36.49 26.99 -36.38
N ALA A 324 36.07 28.26 -36.31
CA ALA A 324 36.79 29.38 -36.89
C ALA A 324 36.93 30.49 -35.84
N ALA A 325 38.14 31.01 -35.66
CA ALA A 325 38.38 32.13 -34.75
C ALA A 325 37.93 33.44 -35.38
N PHE A 326 37.47 34.40 -34.57
CA PHE A 326 37.16 35.74 -35.05
C PHE A 326 37.79 36.83 -34.18
N ASP A 327 38.12 37.97 -34.79
CA ASP A 327 38.64 39.15 -34.11
C ASP A 327 37.55 40.21 -33.81
N ALA A 328 37.93 41.29 -33.13
CA ALA A 328 37.00 42.36 -32.75
C ALA A 328 36.40 43.14 -33.94
N TYR A 329 36.95 42.93 -35.14
CA TYR A 329 36.49 43.55 -36.39
C TYR A 329 35.63 42.61 -37.24
N GLY A 330 35.41 41.37 -36.76
CA GLY A 330 34.62 40.36 -37.45
C GLY A 330 35.36 39.59 -38.53
N ASN A 331 36.70 39.72 -38.63
CA ASN A 331 37.49 38.89 -39.54
C ASN A 331 37.56 37.47 -38.98
N THR A 332 37.33 36.47 -39.83
CA THR A 332 37.35 35.06 -39.45
C THR A 332 38.58 34.35 -40.00
N SER A 333 39.12 33.39 -39.26
CA SER A 333 40.10 32.44 -39.78
C SER A 333 39.47 31.47 -40.78
N ASP A 334 40.32 30.67 -41.44
CA ASP A 334 39.87 29.43 -42.07
C ASP A 334 39.27 28.48 -41.02
N LEU A 335 38.40 27.58 -41.46
CA LEU A 335 37.86 26.52 -40.62
C LEU A 335 38.97 25.53 -40.22
N SER A 336 38.91 25.07 -38.98
CA SER A 336 39.69 23.93 -38.51
C SER A 336 39.33 22.66 -39.27
N GLU A 337 40.16 21.63 -39.15
CA GLU A 337 39.71 20.27 -39.45
C GLU A 337 38.46 19.93 -38.61
N SER A 338 37.55 19.17 -39.20
CA SER A 338 36.33 18.75 -38.52
C SER A 338 36.57 17.50 -37.68
N ILE A 339 35.96 17.44 -36.51
CA ILE A 339 35.92 16.25 -35.66
C ILE A 339 34.53 15.61 -35.69
N ALA A 340 34.50 14.28 -35.74
CA ALA A 340 33.25 13.52 -35.65
C ALA A 340 32.89 13.23 -34.19
N PHE A 341 31.61 13.30 -33.87
CA PHE A 341 31.08 12.84 -32.59
C PHE A 341 29.65 12.33 -32.75
N ALA A 342 29.24 11.43 -31.87
CA ALA A 342 27.86 10.99 -31.78
C ALA A 342 27.17 11.68 -30.60
N TRP A 343 25.87 11.94 -30.73
CA TRP A 343 25.05 12.63 -29.73
C TRP A 343 23.68 11.97 -29.54
N GLN A 344 23.19 11.92 -28.30
CA GLN A 344 21.82 11.55 -27.97
C GLN A 344 21.32 12.22 -26.68
N VAL A 345 20.01 12.16 -26.43
CA VAL A 345 19.39 12.51 -25.15
C VAL A 345 18.51 11.36 -24.68
N LEU A 346 18.98 10.60 -23.69
CA LEU A 346 18.22 9.54 -23.03
C LEU A 346 17.48 10.10 -21.81
N SER A 347 16.24 10.54 -22.02
CA SER A 347 15.32 10.93 -20.95
C SER A 347 13.99 10.18 -21.08
N THR A 348 13.35 9.93 -19.94
CA THR A 348 11.99 9.40 -19.81
C THR A 348 10.91 10.37 -20.33
N ASN A 349 11.24 11.63 -20.63
CA ASN A 349 10.31 12.55 -21.28
C ASN A 349 10.34 12.46 -22.81
N ASN A 350 11.31 11.76 -23.39
CA ASN A 350 11.53 11.68 -24.85
C ASN A 350 11.02 10.34 -25.44
N TYR A 351 9.87 9.84 -24.97
CA TYR A 351 9.21 8.63 -25.52
C TYR A 351 8.31 8.91 -26.74
N GLU A 352 8.21 10.16 -27.19
CA GLU A 352 7.42 10.56 -28.36
C GLU A 352 8.19 10.52 -29.68
#